data_AF-A0A4Q3KG50-F1
#
_entry.id   AF-A0A4Q3KG50-F1
#
_cell.length_a   1.000
_cell.length_b   1.000
_cell.length_c   1.000
_cell.angle_alpha   90.00
_cell.angle_beta   90.00
_cell.angle_gamma   90.00
#
_symmetry.space_group_name_H-M   'P 1'
#
loop_
_entity.id
_entity.type
_entity.pdbx_description
1 polymer ?
#
loop_
_entity_poly.entity_id
_entity_poly.type
_entity_poly.pdbx_seq_one_letter_code
_entity_poly.pdbx_strand_id
1 'polypeptide(L)'
;MAVLQDKGREALARAIAAQTIHLAWGRGLPAWDGAPDAEPTTATGLVDEIGRRLVTAVQFVQPDAAGAIELPDGSRYATSAQPTKWLHVQWTFDFADAAGEQVRELGIFVGGTVVAGLPPGQRYFPAAQVATPGDLYCLERIPVFTRNPGVRQVQEYVLPF
;
A
#
# COMPACT_ATOMS: atom_id res chain seq x y z
N MET A 1 -17.10 -13.54 -25.86
CA MET A 1 -16.33 -13.36 -24.60
C MET A 1 -16.88 -12.14 -23.89
N ALA A 2 -17.12 -12.23 -22.57
CA ALA A 2 -17.60 -11.08 -21.80
C ALA A 2 -16.46 -10.08 -21.54
N VAL A 3 -16.77 -8.78 -21.53
CA VAL A 3 -15.81 -7.71 -21.25
C VAL A 3 -16.21 -7.05 -19.92
N LEU A 4 -15.24 -6.78 -19.05
CA LEU A 4 -15.48 -6.10 -17.78
C LEU A 4 -15.91 -4.65 -18.05
N GLN A 5 -17.12 -4.30 -17.62
CA GLN A 5 -17.72 -2.97 -17.82
C GLN A 5 -17.23 -1.97 -16.78
N ASP A 6 -17.20 -0.68 -17.12
CA ASP A 6 -16.75 0.39 -16.21
C ASP A 6 -17.54 0.43 -14.89
N LYS A 7 -18.87 0.19 -14.94
CA LYS A 7 -19.67 0.07 -13.70
C LYS A 7 -19.28 -1.11 -12.82
N GLY A 8 -18.77 -2.19 -13.42
CA GLY A 8 -18.17 -3.31 -12.68
C GLY A 8 -16.87 -2.89 -12.00
N ARG A 9 -16.00 -2.17 -12.71
CA ARG A 9 -14.74 -1.63 -12.18
C ARG A 9 -14.97 -0.64 -11.03
N GLU A 10 -15.93 0.27 -11.18
CA GLU A 10 -16.37 1.15 -10.09
C GLU A 10 -16.90 0.38 -8.88
N ALA A 11 -17.60 -0.74 -9.09
CA ALA A 11 -18.08 -1.58 -8.00
C ALA A 11 -16.93 -2.29 -7.27
N LEU A 12 -15.90 -2.76 -7.99
CA LEU A 12 -14.69 -3.32 -7.40
C LEU A 12 -13.93 -2.27 -6.60
N ALA A 13 -13.76 -1.06 -7.15
CA ALA A 13 -13.15 0.06 -6.43
C ALA A 13 -13.91 0.36 -5.13
N ARG A 14 -15.25 0.43 -5.15
CA ARG A 14 -16.05 0.59 -3.92
C ARG A 14 -15.82 -0.53 -2.92
N ALA A 15 -15.75 -1.78 -3.39
CA ALA A 15 -15.52 -2.92 -2.53
C ALA A 15 -14.17 -2.85 -1.83
N ILE A 16 -13.09 -2.50 -2.54
CA ILE A 16 -11.75 -2.35 -1.96
C ILE A 16 -11.69 -1.16 -1.02
N ALA A 17 -12.29 -0.01 -1.38
CA ALA A 17 -12.31 1.17 -0.52
C ALA A 17 -13.01 0.95 0.83
N ALA A 18 -13.91 -0.03 0.92
CA ALA A 18 -14.60 -0.41 2.15
C ALA A 18 -13.82 -1.42 3.02
N GLN A 19 -12.71 -1.97 2.52
CA GLN A 19 -11.87 -2.92 3.25
C GLN A 19 -10.87 -2.21 4.15
N THR A 20 -10.31 -2.97 5.09
CA THR A 20 -9.09 -2.53 5.78
C THR A 20 -7.93 -2.61 4.80
N ILE A 21 -7.17 -1.52 4.65
CA ILE A 21 -6.07 -1.46 3.69
C ILE A 21 -4.78 -1.15 4.47
N HIS A 22 -3.75 -1.95 4.27
CA HIS A 22 -2.43 -1.76 4.87
C HIS A 22 -1.35 -1.61 3.81
N LEU A 23 -0.31 -0.87 4.14
CA LEU A 23 0.96 -0.90 3.43
C LEU A 23 2.00 -1.50 4.37
N ALA A 24 2.58 -2.61 3.97
CA ALA A 24 3.64 -3.30 4.68
C ALA A 24 5.01 -2.97 4.10
N TRP A 25 6.02 -3.02 4.96
CA TRP A 25 7.42 -2.98 4.58
C TRP A 25 8.08 -4.33 4.89
N GLY A 26 8.91 -4.80 3.96
CA GLY A 26 9.74 -5.98 4.10
C GLY A 26 11.23 -5.62 4.03
N ARG A 27 12.05 -6.34 4.78
CA ARG A 27 13.52 -6.22 4.67
C ARG A 27 14.03 -6.75 3.33
N GLY A 28 13.26 -7.65 2.70
CA GLY A 28 13.64 -8.32 1.48
C GLY A 28 14.90 -9.16 1.69
N LEU A 29 15.64 -9.38 0.59
CA LEU A 29 16.95 -10.02 0.64
C LEU A 29 18.05 -8.98 0.41
N PRO A 30 19.14 -8.96 1.20
CA PRO A 30 20.28 -8.07 0.95
C PRO A 30 20.89 -8.22 -0.46
N ALA A 31 20.74 -9.39 -1.09
CA ALA A 31 21.19 -9.62 -2.46
C ALA A 31 20.50 -8.71 -3.50
N TRP A 32 19.31 -8.19 -3.20
CA TRP A 32 18.57 -7.30 -4.10
C TRP A 32 19.19 -5.90 -4.24
N ASP A 33 20.13 -5.51 -3.37
CA ASP A 33 20.78 -4.20 -3.43
C ASP A 33 21.58 -3.96 -4.71
N GLY A 34 22.12 -5.05 -5.31
CA GLY A 34 22.83 -4.99 -6.58
C GLY A 34 21.94 -5.26 -7.79
N ALA A 35 20.96 -6.15 -7.64
CA ALA A 35 19.98 -6.50 -8.66
C ALA A 35 18.75 -7.13 -7.98
N PRO A 36 17.60 -6.44 -7.89
CA PRO A 36 16.41 -7.02 -7.31
C PRO A 36 15.88 -8.16 -8.18
N ASP A 37 15.44 -9.23 -7.53
CA ASP A 37 14.70 -10.28 -8.23
C ASP A 37 13.38 -9.70 -8.77
N ALA A 38 12.87 -10.25 -9.87
CA ALA A 38 11.57 -9.83 -10.41
C ALA A 38 10.43 -10.17 -9.43
N GLU A 39 9.45 -9.27 -9.31
CA GLU A 39 8.26 -9.47 -8.50
C GLU A 39 7.43 -10.66 -9.02
N PRO A 40 7.13 -11.67 -8.19
CA PRO A 40 6.29 -12.77 -8.60
C PRO A 40 4.81 -12.37 -8.60
N THR A 41 4.03 -12.96 -9.51
CA THR A 41 2.57 -12.79 -9.54
C THR A 41 1.82 -13.73 -8.57
N THR A 42 2.55 -14.55 -7.82
CA THR A 42 2.02 -15.58 -6.91
C THR A 42 2.44 -15.37 -5.45
N ALA A 43 3.05 -14.22 -5.11
CA ALA A 43 3.35 -13.91 -3.72
C ALA A 43 2.07 -13.78 -2.91
N THR A 44 2.10 -14.26 -1.67
CA THR A 44 1.03 -14.10 -0.68
C THR A 44 1.45 -13.25 0.51
N GLY A 45 2.70 -12.77 0.52
CA GLY A 45 3.30 -12.00 1.60
C GLY A 45 4.66 -11.42 1.17
N LEU A 46 5.24 -10.59 2.05
CA LEU A 46 6.58 -10.01 1.85
C LEU A 46 7.67 -10.94 2.35
N VAL A 47 8.87 -10.79 1.80
CA VAL A 47 10.08 -11.43 2.32
C VAL A 47 10.57 -10.64 3.55
N ASP A 48 10.55 -11.32 4.70
CA ASP A 48 10.91 -10.77 6.01
C ASP A 48 10.16 -9.46 6.32
N GLU A 49 8.84 -9.57 6.49
CA GLU A 49 7.98 -8.43 6.83
C GLU A 49 8.42 -7.80 8.17
N ILE A 50 8.62 -6.49 8.14
CA ILE A 50 8.94 -5.67 9.31
C ILE A 50 7.65 -5.33 10.07
N GLY A 51 6.66 -4.85 9.33
CA GLY A 51 5.36 -4.45 9.83
C GLY A 51 4.58 -3.67 8.80
N ARG A 52 3.36 -3.29 9.16
CA ARG A 52 2.40 -2.68 8.26
C ARG A 52 1.63 -1.55 8.90
N ARG A 53 1.30 -0.54 8.11
CA ARG A 53 0.54 0.62 8.54
C ARG A 53 -0.85 0.64 7.92
N LEU A 54 -1.85 0.95 8.73
CA LEU A 54 -3.22 1.18 8.29
C LEU A 54 -3.29 2.44 7.42
N VAL A 55 -4.03 2.36 6.30
CA VAL A 55 -4.24 3.45 5.35
C VAL A 55 -4.66 4.74 6.05
N THR A 56 -4.06 5.86 5.65
CA THR A 56 -4.33 7.19 6.22
C THR A 56 -5.46 7.89 5.50
N ALA A 57 -5.52 7.77 4.16
CA ALA A 57 -6.62 8.28 3.36
C ALA A 57 -6.91 7.37 2.16
N VAL A 58 -8.20 7.25 1.83
CA VAL A 58 -8.71 6.56 0.62
C VAL A 58 -9.67 7.51 -0.07
N GLN A 59 -9.46 7.77 -1.36
CA GLN A 59 -10.29 8.71 -2.13
C GLN A 59 -10.48 8.20 -3.56
N PHE A 60 -11.68 8.39 -4.11
CA PHE A 60 -11.89 8.18 -5.54
C PHE A 60 -11.22 9.29 -6.33
N VAL A 61 -10.61 8.92 -7.44
CA VAL A 61 -9.92 9.87 -8.32
C VAL A 61 -10.22 9.59 -9.79
N GLN A 62 -9.90 10.53 -10.66
CA GLN A 62 -9.96 10.35 -12.10
C GLN A 62 -8.74 10.98 -12.77
N PRO A 63 -8.28 10.44 -13.91
CA PRO A 63 -7.20 11.06 -14.67
C PRO A 63 -7.53 12.52 -15.02
N ASP A 64 -6.60 13.41 -14.75
CA ASP A 64 -6.70 14.83 -15.05
C ASP A 64 -5.29 15.40 -15.23
N ALA A 65 -4.99 15.94 -16.42
CA ALA A 65 -3.68 16.51 -16.72
C ALA A 65 -3.32 17.72 -15.83
N ALA A 66 -4.30 18.39 -15.24
CA ALA A 66 -4.11 19.47 -14.27
C ALA A 66 -4.27 18.99 -12.81
N GLY A 67 -4.46 17.69 -12.59
CA GLY A 67 -4.67 17.09 -11.28
C GLY A 67 -3.52 17.31 -10.31
N ALA A 68 -3.83 17.44 -9.02
CA ALA A 68 -2.83 17.69 -7.97
C ALA A 68 -2.08 16.43 -7.53
N ILE A 69 -2.64 15.24 -7.80
CA ILE A 69 -2.00 13.96 -7.47
C ILE A 69 -1.17 13.55 -8.69
N GLU A 70 0.14 13.55 -8.56
CA GLU A 70 1.10 13.18 -9.61
C GLU A 70 1.84 11.90 -9.21
N LEU A 71 1.89 10.94 -10.13
CA LEU A 71 2.64 9.70 -9.94
C LEU A 71 4.01 9.77 -10.65
N PRO A 72 4.97 8.90 -10.28
CA PRO A 72 6.31 8.92 -10.87
C PRO A 72 6.37 8.74 -12.40
N ASP A 73 5.34 8.14 -13.00
CA ASP A 73 5.21 7.99 -14.45
C ASP A 73 4.69 9.26 -15.17
N GLY A 74 4.44 10.34 -14.42
CA GLY A 74 3.90 11.60 -14.91
C GLY A 74 2.37 11.60 -15.07
N SER A 75 1.69 10.51 -14.76
CA SER A 75 0.22 10.50 -14.74
C SER A 75 -0.31 11.36 -13.59
N ARG A 76 -1.41 12.07 -13.87
CA ARG A 76 -2.00 13.04 -12.94
C ARG A 76 -3.48 12.75 -12.73
N TYR A 77 -3.93 12.98 -11.50
CA TYR A 77 -5.28 12.67 -11.05
C TYR A 77 -5.87 13.81 -10.21
N ALA A 78 -7.18 13.99 -10.34
CA ALA A 78 -7.96 14.86 -9.48
C ALA A 78 -8.93 14.03 -8.61
N THR A 79 -9.25 14.52 -7.42
CA THR A 79 -10.23 13.88 -6.54
C THR A 79 -11.62 13.92 -7.15
N SER A 80 -12.39 12.86 -6.93
CA SER A 80 -13.76 12.72 -7.41
C SER A 80 -14.72 12.51 -6.24
N ALA A 81 -15.81 13.27 -6.23
CA ALA A 81 -16.90 13.10 -5.26
C ALA A 81 -17.77 11.87 -5.58
N GLN A 82 -17.73 11.38 -6.83
CA GLN A 82 -18.43 10.17 -7.25
C GLN A 82 -17.47 8.99 -7.34
N PRO A 83 -17.92 7.76 -7.04
CA PRO A 83 -17.10 6.57 -7.23
C PRO A 83 -16.61 6.44 -8.67
N THR A 84 -15.32 6.15 -8.82
CA THR A 84 -14.66 5.89 -10.10
C THR A 84 -13.98 4.51 -10.05
N LYS A 85 -13.34 4.11 -11.16
CA LYS A 85 -12.51 2.89 -11.22
C LYS A 85 -11.06 3.11 -10.74
N TRP A 86 -10.76 4.24 -10.11
CA TRP A 86 -9.44 4.54 -9.58
C TRP A 86 -9.53 4.96 -8.12
N LEU A 87 -8.69 4.39 -7.28
CA LEU A 87 -8.56 4.77 -5.88
C LEU A 87 -7.19 5.34 -5.60
N HIS A 88 -7.13 6.57 -5.12
CA HIS A 88 -5.95 7.08 -4.46
C HIS A 88 -5.91 6.59 -3.01
N VAL A 89 -4.78 6.03 -2.61
CA VAL A 89 -4.52 5.51 -1.27
C VAL A 89 -3.22 6.09 -0.75
N GLN A 90 -3.27 6.66 0.46
CA GLN A 90 -2.14 7.32 1.10
C GLN A 90 -1.88 6.70 2.47
N TRP A 91 -0.61 6.48 2.78
CA TRP A 91 -0.13 6.10 4.11
C TRP A 91 0.90 7.12 4.59
N THR A 92 0.76 7.58 5.83
CA THR A 92 1.74 8.47 6.46
C THR A 92 2.36 7.77 7.65
N PHE A 93 3.52 7.15 7.48
CA PHE A 93 4.27 6.49 8.56
C PHE A 93 4.79 7.51 9.57
N ASP A 94 4.61 7.21 10.84
CA ASP A 94 5.08 8.07 11.93
C ASP A 94 6.57 7.86 12.19
N PHE A 95 7.16 8.74 12.99
CA PHE A 95 8.60 8.80 13.21
C PHE A 95 9.19 7.49 13.75
N ALA A 96 8.48 6.81 14.65
CA ALA A 96 8.95 5.57 15.26
C ALA A 96 8.67 4.33 14.40
N ASP A 97 7.81 4.43 13.38
CA ASP A 97 7.41 3.29 12.56
C ASP A 97 8.62 2.76 11.79
N ALA A 98 9.02 1.52 12.11
CA ALA A 98 10.18 0.83 11.55
C ALA A 98 11.50 1.62 11.62
N ALA A 99 11.67 2.53 12.59
CA ALA A 99 12.86 3.37 12.67
C ALA A 99 14.17 2.55 12.65
N GLY A 100 15.08 2.89 11.72
CA GLY A 100 16.37 2.23 11.55
C GLY A 100 16.35 0.94 10.71
N GLU A 101 15.18 0.46 10.31
CA GLU A 101 15.06 -0.73 9.46
C GLU A 101 15.52 -0.44 8.02
N GLN A 102 16.09 -1.46 7.38
CA GLN A 102 16.41 -1.42 5.96
C GLN A 102 15.27 -2.02 5.16
N VAL A 103 14.58 -1.19 4.38
CA VAL A 103 13.40 -1.58 3.61
C VAL A 103 13.79 -1.80 2.15
N ARG A 104 13.33 -2.91 1.56
CA ARG A 104 13.53 -3.26 0.14
C ARG A 104 12.26 -3.65 -0.58
N GLU A 105 11.19 -3.88 0.15
CA GLU A 105 9.94 -4.41 -0.40
C GLU A 105 8.74 -3.72 0.24
N LEU A 106 7.74 -3.43 -0.58
CA LEU A 106 6.46 -2.87 -0.17
C LEU A 106 5.33 -3.81 -0.59
N GLY A 107 4.29 -3.89 0.23
CA GLY A 107 3.11 -4.69 -0.07
C GLY A 107 1.83 -3.97 0.33
N ILE A 108 0.90 -3.79 -0.60
CA ILE A 108 -0.45 -3.33 -0.29
C ILE A 108 -1.29 -4.56 0.05
N PHE A 109 -1.80 -4.63 1.27
CA PHE A 109 -2.68 -5.71 1.72
C PHE A 109 -4.10 -5.19 1.89
N VAL A 110 -5.07 -5.98 1.42
CA VAL A 110 -6.51 -5.68 1.54
C VAL A 110 -7.17 -6.71 2.46
N GLY A 111 -8.00 -6.24 3.37
CA GLY A 111 -8.60 -7.04 4.43
C GLY A 111 -7.61 -7.35 5.55
N GLY A 112 -7.77 -8.54 6.14
CA GLY A 112 -6.97 -9.00 7.27
C GLY A 112 -7.38 -8.41 8.62
N THR A 113 -6.71 -8.86 9.67
CA THR A 113 -6.97 -8.47 11.06
C THR A 113 -5.68 -8.39 11.86
N VAL A 114 -5.70 -7.61 12.92
CA VAL A 114 -4.62 -7.51 13.91
C VAL A 114 -4.95 -8.33 15.15
N VAL A 115 -3.94 -8.63 15.96
CA VAL A 115 -4.11 -9.33 17.24
C VAL A 115 -5.04 -8.52 18.16
N ALA A 116 -5.87 -9.21 18.93
CA ALA A 116 -6.81 -8.57 19.87
C ALA A 116 -6.07 -7.93 21.06
N GLY A 117 -6.64 -6.84 21.61
CA GLY A 117 -6.12 -6.18 22.81
C GLY A 117 -4.96 -5.21 22.60
N LEU A 118 -4.62 -4.90 21.34
CA LEU A 118 -3.62 -3.88 21.03
C LEU A 118 -4.09 -2.47 21.46
N PRO A 119 -3.15 -1.57 21.79
CA PRO A 119 -3.46 -0.20 22.20
C PRO A 119 -4.44 0.52 21.24
N PRO A 120 -5.44 1.24 21.79
CA PRO A 120 -6.37 2.01 20.96
C PRO A 120 -5.64 3.10 20.19
N GLY A 121 -6.05 3.31 18.94
CA GLY A 121 -5.43 4.30 18.06
C GLY A 121 -4.09 3.89 17.45
N GLN A 122 -3.57 2.71 17.77
CA GLN A 122 -2.42 2.16 17.06
C GLN A 122 -2.73 1.99 15.57
N ARG A 123 -1.81 2.45 14.71
CA ARG A 123 -1.95 2.38 13.25
C ARG A 123 -0.84 1.60 12.56
N TYR A 124 0.31 1.46 13.21
CA TYR A 124 1.43 0.66 12.72
C TYR A 124 1.53 -0.62 13.54
N PHE A 125 1.62 -1.76 12.88
CA PHE A 125 1.63 -3.09 13.47
C PHE A 125 2.89 -3.82 12.99
N PRO A 126 3.86 -4.11 13.89
CA PRO A 126 4.92 -5.06 13.58
C PRO A 126 4.34 -6.39 13.10
N ALA A 127 5.09 -7.15 12.29
CA ALA A 127 4.59 -8.39 11.69
C ALA A 127 3.98 -9.38 12.73
N ALA A 128 4.56 -9.45 13.93
CA ALA A 128 4.06 -10.28 15.03
C ALA A 128 2.67 -9.87 15.59
N GLN A 129 2.18 -8.68 15.25
CA GLN A 129 0.87 -8.17 15.66
C GLN A 129 -0.21 -8.32 14.58
N VAL A 130 0.13 -8.94 13.46
CA VAL A 130 -0.81 -9.29 12.38
C VAL A 130 -1.41 -10.66 12.68
N ALA A 131 -2.74 -10.74 12.82
CA ALA A 131 -3.43 -12.00 13.12
C ALA A 131 -3.82 -12.74 11.83
N THR A 132 -4.39 -12.02 10.87
CA THR A 132 -4.61 -12.52 9.52
C THR A 132 -4.08 -11.50 8.52
N PRO A 133 -3.22 -11.91 7.55
CA PRO A 133 -2.52 -10.96 6.69
C PRO A 133 -3.42 -10.24 5.69
N GLY A 134 -4.60 -10.79 5.38
CA GLY A 134 -5.39 -10.36 4.23
C GLY A 134 -4.76 -10.81 2.92
N ASP A 135 -5.24 -10.23 1.81
CA ASP A 135 -4.77 -10.55 0.47
C ASP A 135 -3.73 -9.52 0.00
N LEU A 136 -2.60 -10.01 -0.52
CA LEU A 136 -1.57 -9.16 -1.13
C LEU A 136 -2.07 -8.68 -2.49
N TYR A 137 -2.35 -7.38 -2.59
CA TYR A 137 -2.91 -6.72 -3.78
C TYR A 137 -1.82 -6.29 -4.78
N CYS A 138 -0.79 -5.62 -4.28
CA CYS A 138 0.39 -5.23 -5.07
C CYS A 138 1.65 -5.43 -4.24
N LEU A 139 2.74 -5.77 -4.91
CA LEU A 139 4.08 -5.89 -4.35
C LEU A 139 5.04 -5.12 -5.24
N GLU A 140 5.99 -4.45 -4.60
CA GLU A 140 7.03 -3.67 -5.28
C GLU A 140 8.36 -3.92 -4.58
N ARG A 141 9.41 -4.19 -5.35
CA ARG A 141 10.79 -4.21 -4.85
C ARG A 141 11.48 -2.91 -5.23
N ILE A 142 12.09 -2.28 -4.25
CA ILE A 142 12.71 -0.97 -4.39
C ILE A 142 14.18 -1.02 -3.98
N PRO A 143 15.00 -0.05 -4.42
CA PRO A 143 16.33 0.14 -3.84
C PRO A 143 16.25 0.29 -2.32
N VAL A 144 17.21 -0.29 -1.61
CA VAL A 144 17.24 -0.21 -0.15
C VAL A 144 17.21 1.24 0.33
N PHE A 145 16.36 1.50 1.32
CA PHE A 145 16.45 2.71 2.11
C PHE A 145 16.41 2.39 3.60
N THR A 146 17.11 3.20 4.39
CA THR A 146 17.04 3.13 5.86
C THR A 146 15.93 4.04 6.33
N ARG A 147 15.00 3.49 7.11
CA ARG A 147 13.88 4.26 7.63
C ARG A 147 14.35 5.31 8.65
N ASN A 148 14.27 6.58 8.23
CA ASN A 148 14.75 7.72 9.01
C ASN A 148 13.71 8.20 10.05
N PRO A 149 13.99 8.12 11.36
CA PRO A 149 13.05 8.57 12.40
C PRO A 149 12.89 10.09 12.50
N GLY A 150 13.64 10.89 11.73
CA GLY A 150 13.48 12.34 11.65
C GLY A 150 12.41 12.82 10.69
N VAL A 151 11.81 11.93 9.88
CA VAL A 151 10.79 12.29 8.87
C VAL A 151 9.57 11.39 8.96
N ARG A 152 8.37 11.95 8.72
CA ARG A 152 7.16 11.16 8.47
C ARG A 152 7.12 10.83 6.99
N GLN A 153 7.21 9.56 6.66
CA GLN A 153 7.27 9.11 5.28
C GLN A 153 5.85 8.94 4.75
N VAL A 154 5.54 9.61 3.66
CA VAL A 154 4.27 9.46 2.94
C VAL A 154 4.51 8.53 1.75
N GLN A 155 3.64 7.53 1.60
CA GLN A 155 3.60 6.67 0.43
C GLN A 155 2.20 6.73 -0.17
N GLU A 156 2.11 6.88 -1.48
CA GLU A 156 0.88 7.08 -2.22
C GLU A 156 0.85 6.19 -3.45
N TYR A 157 -0.34 5.67 -3.77
CA TYR A 157 -0.60 4.90 -4.97
C TYR A 157 -1.98 5.26 -5.54
N VAL A 158 -2.13 5.11 -6.86
CA VAL A 158 -3.46 5.04 -7.48
C VAL A 158 -3.70 3.61 -7.97
N LEU A 159 -4.72 2.95 -7.42
CA LEU A 159 -5.10 1.58 -7.76
C LEU A 159 -6.18 1.61 -8.87
N PRO A 160 -5.90 1.03 -10.06
CA PRO A 160 -6.89 0.90 -11.13
C PRO A 160 -7.69 -0.41 -11.00
N PHE A 161 -8.97 -0.37 -11.38
CA PHE A 161 -9.89 -1.53 -11.38
C PHE A 161 -10.47 -1.84 -12.74
#